data_AF-A0A0R3PEB4-F1
#
_entry.id   AF-A0A0R3PEB4-F1
#
_cell.length_a   1.000
_cell.length_b   1.000
_cell.length_c   1.000
_cell.angle_alpha   90.00
_cell.angle_beta   90.00
_cell.angle_gamma   90.00
#
_symmetry.space_group_name_H-M   'P 1'
#
loop_
_entity.id
_entity.type
_entity.pdbx_description
1 polymer ?
#
loop_
_entity_poly.entity_id
_entity_poly.type
_entity_poly.pdbx_seq_one_letter_code
_entity_poly.pdbx_strand_id
1 'polypeptide(L)'
;MNAQCSKVTKRRLSPETLKLIRQRGIARAAGNRELTSEHAKQCRQAIKEDLRGRRAAVMGEAAEAGKNIHKGHRSFANWKTKMIALQRLDGTVPASIEAMEEIIHEYYSDLFDSDVHLPPYEIKEDGYVVPPVLPSEIRHAISSVKNRTEQVRAG
;
A
#
# COMPACT_ATOMS: atom_id res chain seq x y z
N MET A 1 -28.11 -24.01 -15.62
CA MET A 1 -26.75 -23.46 -15.47
C MET A 1 -26.66 -22.85 -14.09
N ASN A 2 -26.11 -23.59 -13.11
CA ASN A 2 -26.18 -23.18 -11.71
C ASN A 2 -24.92 -22.40 -11.35
N ALA A 3 -25.04 -21.07 -11.30
CA ALA A 3 -24.06 -20.20 -10.69
C ALA A 3 -24.13 -20.40 -9.18
N GLN A 4 -23.28 -21.28 -8.64
CA GLN A 4 -22.96 -21.24 -7.22
C GLN A 4 -22.20 -19.93 -6.98
N CYS A 5 -22.93 -18.88 -6.64
CA CYS A 5 -22.36 -17.72 -5.96
C CYS A 5 -21.87 -18.23 -4.60
N SER A 6 -20.64 -18.76 -4.59
CA SER A 6 -20.00 -19.29 -3.39
C SER A 6 -19.91 -18.13 -2.42
N LYS A 7 -20.56 -18.25 -1.26
CA LYS A 7 -20.41 -17.35 -0.11
C LYS A 7 -18.96 -16.90 -0.08
N VAL A 8 -18.72 -15.63 -0.39
CA VAL A 8 -17.39 -15.05 -0.54
C VAL A 8 -16.59 -15.39 0.73
N THR A 9 -15.78 -16.44 0.64
CA THR A 9 -14.87 -16.77 1.72
C THR A 9 -13.92 -15.58 1.80
N LYS A 10 -13.68 -15.06 3.01
CA LYS A 10 -12.81 -13.89 3.25
C LYS A 10 -11.36 -14.07 2.75
N ARG A 11 -11.04 -15.22 2.17
CA ARG A 11 -9.72 -15.59 1.67
C ARG A 11 -9.46 -14.94 0.32
N ARG A 12 -8.29 -14.31 0.19
CA ARG A 12 -7.86 -13.62 -1.04
C ARG A 12 -7.48 -14.55 -2.18
N LEU A 13 -7.01 -15.74 -1.84
CA LEU A 13 -6.51 -16.74 -2.77
C LEU A 13 -7.27 -18.05 -2.57
N SER A 14 -7.40 -18.80 -3.65
CA SER A 14 -8.00 -20.13 -3.59
C SER A 14 -7.11 -21.09 -2.77
N PRO A 15 -7.70 -22.14 -2.18
CA PRO A 15 -6.93 -23.18 -1.48
C PRO A 15 -5.87 -23.84 -2.37
N GLU A 16 -6.13 -23.92 -3.68
CA GLU A 16 -5.21 -24.49 -4.67
C GLU A 16 -3.98 -23.60 -4.88
N THR A 17 -4.18 -22.28 -5.06
CA THR A 17 -3.08 -21.32 -5.14
C THR A 17 -2.21 -21.33 -3.88
N LEU A 18 -2.82 -21.50 -2.70
CA LEU A 18 -2.08 -21.62 -1.44
C LEU A 18 -1.23 -22.90 -1.37
N LYS A 19 -1.70 -24.02 -1.93
CA LYS A 19 -0.91 -25.25 -2.04
C LYS A 19 0.32 -25.06 -2.94
N LEU A 20 0.16 -24.38 -4.09
CA LEU A 20 1.29 -24.07 -4.99
C LEU A 20 2.36 -23.21 -4.31
N ILE A 21 1.94 -22.22 -3.50
CA ILE A 21 2.87 -21.38 -2.73
C ILE A 21 3.66 -22.22 -1.71
N ARG A 22 2.99 -23.17 -1.04
CA ARG A 22 3.66 -24.10 -0.10
C ARG A 22 4.65 -25.01 -0.82
N GLN A 23 4.27 -25.59 -1.96
CA GLN A 23 5.16 -26.42 -2.78
C GLN A 23 6.40 -25.68 -3.25
N ARG A 24 6.25 -24.42 -3.68
CA ARG A 24 7.39 -23.53 -4.00
C ARG A 24 8.34 -23.36 -2.80
N GLY A 25 7.79 -23.21 -1.59
CA GLY A 25 8.57 -23.10 -0.36
C GLY A 25 9.39 -24.35 -0.07
N ILE A 26 8.79 -25.52 -0.23
CA ILE A 26 9.46 -26.82 -0.07
C ILE A 26 10.59 -26.97 -1.09
N ALA A 27 10.33 -26.69 -2.38
CA ALA A 27 11.33 -26.77 -3.43
C ALA A 27 12.52 -25.82 -3.18
N ARG A 28 12.25 -24.63 -2.64
CA ARG A 28 13.28 -23.66 -2.26
C ARG A 28 14.13 -24.17 -1.10
N ALA A 29 13.50 -24.75 -0.07
CA ALA A 29 14.21 -25.32 1.07
C ALA A 29 15.09 -26.52 0.67
N ALA A 30 14.66 -27.30 -0.33
CA ALA A 30 15.43 -28.41 -0.88
C ALA A 30 16.60 -27.98 -1.80
N GLY A 31 16.79 -26.68 -2.08
CA GLY A 31 17.86 -26.19 -2.97
C GLY A 31 17.62 -26.43 -4.46
N ASN A 32 16.43 -26.88 -4.87
CA ASN A 32 16.12 -27.25 -6.25
C ASN A 32 15.74 -26.00 -7.09
N ARG A 33 16.74 -25.38 -7.75
CA ARG A 33 16.56 -24.12 -8.49
C ARG A 33 15.57 -24.22 -9.66
N GLU A 34 15.64 -25.28 -10.45
CA GLU A 34 14.77 -25.49 -11.61
C GLU A 34 13.30 -25.65 -11.19
N LEU A 35 13.02 -26.61 -10.30
CA LEU A 35 11.68 -26.82 -9.75
C LEU A 35 11.14 -25.59 -9.01
N THR A 36 11.99 -24.83 -8.32
CA THR A 36 11.58 -23.57 -7.70
C THR A 36 11.13 -22.55 -8.75
N SER A 37 11.82 -22.49 -9.89
CA SER A 37 11.48 -21.58 -10.99
C SER A 37 10.15 -21.95 -11.65
N GLU A 38 9.88 -23.25 -11.84
CA GLU A 38 8.62 -23.75 -12.39
C GLU A 38 7.46 -23.51 -11.44
N HIS A 39 7.61 -23.88 -10.16
CA HIS A 39 6.61 -23.58 -9.14
C HIS A 39 6.36 -22.07 -9.00
N ALA A 40 7.38 -21.23 -9.18
CA ALA A 40 7.20 -19.77 -9.18
C ALA A 40 6.37 -19.28 -10.39
N LYS A 41 6.55 -19.87 -11.58
CA LYS A 41 5.70 -19.59 -12.75
C LYS A 41 4.24 -19.99 -12.48
N GLN A 42 4.03 -21.20 -11.96
CA GLN A 42 2.70 -21.70 -11.62
C GLN A 42 2.02 -20.83 -10.56
N CYS A 43 2.72 -20.45 -9.49
CA CYS A 43 2.19 -19.54 -8.47
C CYS A 43 1.74 -18.21 -9.07
N ARG A 44 2.56 -17.59 -9.93
CA ARG A 44 2.20 -16.31 -10.57
C ARG A 44 0.94 -16.44 -11.43
N GLN A 45 0.83 -17.53 -12.18
CA GLN A 45 -0.33 -17.78 -13.01
C GLN A 45 -1.59 -17.97 -12.16
N ALA A 46 -1.55 -18.86 -11.16
CA ALA A 46 -2.69 -19.13 -10.29
C ALA A 46 -3.17 -17.87 -9.54
N ILE A 47 -2.25 -17.05 -9.02
CA ILE A 47 -2.58 -15.77 -8.38
C ILE A 47 -3.27 -14.82 -9.38
N LYS A 48 -2.77 -14.74 -10.63
CA LYS A 48 -3.38 -13.90 -11.66
C LYS A 48 -4.80 -14.34 -11.98
N GLU A 49 -5.05 -15.65 -12.00
CA GLU A 49 -6.36 -16.23 -12.27
C GLU A 49 -7.36 -16.00 -11.14
N ASP A 50 -6.95 -16.23 -9.89
CA ASP A 50 -7.76 -15.92 -8.71
C ASP A 50 -8.18 -14.43 -8.68
N LEU A 51 -7.22 -13.53 -8.95
CA LEU A 51 -7.48 -12.09 -8.99
C LEU A 51 -8.41 -11.69 -10.14
N ARG A 52 -8.28 -12.33 -11.31
CA ARG A 52 -9.17 -12.12 -12.46
C ARG A 52 -10.58 -12.62 -12.16
N GLY A 53 -10.70 -13.81 -11.57
CA GLY A 53 -11.99 -14.38 -11.15
C GLY A 53 -12.68 -13.50 -10.12
N ARG A 54 -11.92 -13.00 -9.13
CA ARG A 54 -12.47 -12.08 -8.12
C ARG A 54 -12.93 -10.75 -8.71
N ARG A 55 -12.17 -10.19 -9.66
CA ARG A 55 -12.60 -9.00 -10.39
C ARG A 55 -13.90 -9.26 -11.12
N ALA A 56 -14.02 -10.37 -11.84
CA ALA A 56 -15.25 -10.72 -12.56
C ALA A 56 -16.44 -10.86 -11.60
N ALA A 57 -16.26 -11.55 -10.47
CA ALA A 57 -17.31 -11.72 -9.45
C ALA A 57 -17.79 -10.38 -8.88
N VAL A 58 -16.88 -9.50 -8.44
CA VAL A 58 -17.23 -8.18 -7.87
C VAL A 58 -18.02 -7.33 -8.88
N MET A 59 -17.68 -7.43 -10.16
CA MET A 59 -18.35 -6.67 -11.21
C MET A 59 -19.70 -7.28 -11.58
N GLY A 60 -19.81 -8.62 -11.59
CA GLY A 60 -21.07 -9.34 -11.77
C GLY A 60 -22.07 -9.03 -10.65
N GLU A 61 -21.63 -9.10 -9.39
CA GLU A 61 -22.44 -8.73 -8.22
C GLU A 61 -22.94 -7.27 -8.29
N ALA A 62 -22.10 -6.36 -8.78
CA ALA A 62 -22.49 -4.96 -8.94
C ALA A 62 -23.55 -4.79 -10.05
N ALA A 63 -23.38 -5.48 -11.18
CA ALA A 63 -24.32 -5.45 -12.29
C ALA A 63 -25.68 -6.05 -11.90
N GLU A 64 -25.70 -7.21 -11.24
CA GLU A 64 -26.92 -7.87 -10.76
C GLU A 64 -27.68 -7.01 -9.73
N ALA A 65 -26.95 -6.36 -8.83
CA ALA A 65 -27.54 -5.51 -7.80
C ALA A 65 -27.92 -4.10 -8.28
N GLY A 66 -27.76 -3.78 -9.58
CA GLY A 66 -28.00 -2.44 -10.12
C GLY A 66 -27.08 -1.37 -9.52
N LYS A 67 -25.93 -1.76 -8.97
CA LYS A 67 -24.97 -0.87 -8.33
C LYS A 67 -24.06 -0.23 -9.36
N ASN A 68 -23.55 0.95 -9.03
CA ASN A 68 -22.62 1.66 -9.89
C ASN A 68 -21.31 0.85 -10.09
N ILE A 69 -21.03 0.50 -11.36
CA ILE A 69 -19.87 -0.29 -11.78
C ILE A 69 -18.53 0.37 -11.39
N HIS A 70 -18.46 1.71 -11.44
CA HIS A 70 -17.28 2.44 -11.00
C HIS A 70 -17.00 2.24 -9.51
N LYS A 71 -18.04 2.17 -8.66
CA LYS A 71 -17.89 1.81 -7.24
C LYS A 71 -17.39 0.36 -7.06
N GLY A 72 -17.83 -0.57 -7.91
CA GLY A 72 -17.30 -1.95 -7.94
C GLY A 72 -15.82 -2.03 -8.31
N HIS A 73 -15.39 -1.25 -9.31
CA HIS A 73 -13.96 -1.11 -9.63
C HIS A 73 -13.14 -0.53 -8.47
N ARG A 74 -13.66 0.53 -7.84
CA ARG A 74 -13.01 1.16 -6.69
C ARG A 74 -12.92 0.21 -5.50
N SER A 75 -13.98 -0.54 -5.19
CA SER A 75 -13.97 -1.50 -4.09
C SER A 75 -12.98 -2.64 -4.34
N PHE A 76 -12.87 -3.14 -5.58
CA PHE A 76 -11.84 -4.13 -5.96
C PHE A 76 -10.42 -3.58 -5.85
N ALA A 77 -10.18 -2.35 -6.32
CA ALA A 77 -8.89 -1.68 -6.17
C ALA A 77 -8.53 -1.50 -4.70
N ASN A 78 -9.47 -1.02 -3.88
CA ASN A 78 -9.29 -0.88 -2.44
C ASN A 78 -9.03 -2.23 -1.75
N TRP A 79 -9.71 -3.31 -2.18
CA TRP A 79 -9.47 -4.66 -1.68
C TRP A 79 -8.06 -5.17 -2.03
N LYS A 80 -7.56 -4.87 -3.24
CA LYS A 80 -6.20 -5.18 -3.66
C LYS A 80 -5.16 -4.40 -2.84
N THR A 81 -5.43 -3.12 -2.58
CA THR A 81 -4.53 -2.18 -1.89
C THR A 81 -4.49 -2.34 -0.37
N LYS A 82 -5.63 -2.57 0.30
CA LYS A 82 -5.68 -2.69 1.77
C LYS A 82 -5.06 -4.03 2.20
N MET A 83 -3.80 -4.09 2.67
CA MET A 83 -3.29 -5.03 3.70
C MET A 83 -1.74 -5.13 3.71
N ILE A 84 -0.97 -4.03 3.70
CA ILE A 84 0.47 -4.15 4.02
C ILE A 84 0.93 -3.10 5.03
N ALA A 85 0.47 -1.85 4.95
CA ALA A 85 1.08 -0.78 5.75
C ALA A 85 0.75 -0.75 7.26
N LEU A 86 -0.28 -1.47 7.73
CA LEU A 86 -0.78 -1.37 9.13
C LEU A 86 -1.16 -2.73 9.75
N GLN A 87 -0.50 -3.83 9.39
CA GLN A 87 -0.70 -5.08 10.13
C GLN A 87 0.04 -4.95 11.48
N ARG A 88 -0.63 -5.30 12.59
CA ARG A 88 0.03 -5.47 13.89
C ARG A 88 1.08 -6.59 13.80
N LEU A 89 2.04 -6.60 14.72
CA LEU A 89 3.10 -7.62 14.77
C LEU A 89 2.55 -9.06 14.91
N ASP A 90 1.35 -9.18 15.48
CA ASP A 90 0.57 -10.42 15.64
C ASP A 90 -0.19 -10.84 14.35
N GLY A 91 -0.13 -10.05 13.28
CA GLY A 91 -0.82 -10.27 12.01
C GLY A 91 -2.28 -9.82 11.97
N THR A 92 -2.79 -9.19 13.03
CA THR A 92 -4.16 -8.68 13.10
C THR A 92 -4.32 -7.45 12.20
N VAL A 93 -5.41 -7.43 11.42
CA VAL A 93 -5.73 -6.33 10.49
C VAL A 93 -6.71 -5.37 11.18
N PRO A 94 -6.37 -4.08 11.36
CA PRO A 94 -7.24 -3.12 12.02
C PRO A 94 -8.53 -2.89 11.21
N ALA A 95 -9.68 -2.91 11.91
CA ALA A 95 -11.01 -2.77 11.32
C ALA A 95 -11.65 -1.38 11.53
N SER A 96 -11.06 -0.52 12.38
CA SER A 96 -11.51 0.84 12.69
C SER A 96 -10.36 1.85 12.59
N ILE A 97 -10.70 3.15 12.54
CA ILE A 97 -9.71 4.25 12.58
C ILE A 97 -8.96 4.23 13.91
N GLU A 98 -9.68 4.11 15.03
CA GLU A 98 -9.09 3.99 16.38
C GLU A 98 -8.07 2.85 16.47
N ALA A 99 -8.38 1.68 15.89
CA ALA A 99 -7.45 0.56 15.87
C ALA A 99 -6.21 0.81 15.00
N MET A 100 -6.29 1.70 14.00
CA MET A 100 -5.13 2.12 13.22
C MET A 100 -4.28 3.13 13.99
N GLU A 101 -4.91 4.07 14.70
CA GLU A 101 -4.24 5.06 15.55
C GLU A 101 -3.46 4.37 16.66
N GLU A 102 -4.03 3.37 17.32
CA GLU A 102 -3.37 2.61 18.38
C GLU A 102 -2.10 1.89 17.88
N ILE A 103 -2.12 1.33 16.66
CA ILE A 103 -0.95 0.68 16.04
C ILE A 103 0.16 1.69 15.75
N ILE A 104 -0.23 2.88 15.29
CA ILE A 104 0.72 3.96 15.00
C ILE A 104 1.33 4.48 16.32
N HIS A 105 0.52 4.62 17.37
CA HIS A 105 0.98 5.02 18.69
C HIS A 105 1.95 4.01 19.30
N GLU A 106 1.61 2.71 19.30
CA GLU A 106 2.49 1.62 19.75
C GLU A 106 3.84 1.66 19.01
N TYR A 107 3.81 1.79 17.68
CA TYR A 107 5.03 1.88 16.88
C TYR A 107 5.93 3.07 17.25
N TYR A 108 5.34 4.25 17.47
CA TYR A 108 6.11 5.43 17.84
C TYR A 108 6.60 5.39 19.30
N SER A 109 5.81 4.82 20.21
CA SER A 109 6.25 4.55 21.58
C SER A 109 7.44 3.61 21.58
N ASP A 110 7.37 2.44 20.93
CA ASP A 110 8.50 1.51 20.85
C ASP A 110 9.75 2.14 20.22
N LEU A 111 9.57 2.98 19.20
CA LEU A 111 10.68 3.65 18.51
C LEU A 111 11.40 4.68 19.42
N PHE A 112 10.64 5.48 20.17
CA PHE A 112 11.18 6.57 20.98
C PHE A 112 11.45 6.22 22.45
N ASP A 113 10.83 5.16 22.98
CA ASP A 113 11.06 4.62 24.33
C ASP A 113 12.16 3.56 24.35
N SER A 114 12.65 3.09 23.19
CA SER A 114 13.84 2.24 23.14
C SER A 114 15.08 3.05 23.54
N ASP A 115 15.62 2.75 24.73
CA ASP A 115 16.87 3.30 25.31
C ASP A 115 18.13 2.91 24.50
N VAL A 116 18.12 3.06 23.19
CA VAL A 116 19.36 3.24 22.45
C VAL A 116 19.88 4.60 22.89
N HIS A 117 20.86 4.59 23.79
CA HIS A 117 21.73 5.74 24.00
C HIS A 117 22.38 6.08 22.65
N LEU A 118 21.68 6.87 21.85
CA LEU A 118 22.32 7.58 20.77
C LEU A 118 23.36 8.45 21.47
N PRO A 119 24.65 8.36 21.10
CA PRO A 119 25.60 9.36 21.54
C PRO A 119 24.96 10.71 21.22
N PRO A 120 25.00 11.70 22.14
CA PRO A 120 24.45 13.00 21.88
C PRO A 120 24.90 13.42 20.50
N TYR A 121 23.94 13.62 19.58
CA TYR A 121 24.26 14.21 18.31
C TYR A 121 24.71 15.62 18.65
N GLU A 122 26.01 15.81 18.76
CA GLU A 122 26.61 17.13 18.69
C GLU A 122 26.17 17.65 17.32
N ILE A 123 25.13 18.47 17.31
CA ILE A 123 25.01 19.49 16.30
C ILE A 123 26.33 20.23 16.45
N LYS A 124 27.29 19.90 15.60
CA LYS A 124 28.40 20.80 15.39
C LYS A 124 27.70 22.05 14.95
N GLU A 125 27.72 23.07 15.81
CA GLU A 125 27.70 24.44 15.36
C GLU A 125 28.96 24.58 14.48
N ASP A 126 28.98 23.93 13.32
CA ASP A 126 29.61 24.56 12.21
C ASP A 126 28.87 25.89 12.11
N GLY A 127 29.64 26.96 12.28
CA GLY A 127 29.10 28.31 12.28
C GLY A 127 28.64 28.63 10.86
N TYR A 128 27.63 27.92 10.35
CA TYR A 128 26.86 28.35 9.22
C TYR A 128 26.08 29.57 9.69
N VAL A 129 26.80 30.69 9.72
CA VAL A 129 26.23 32.02 9.76
C VAL A 129 25.37 32.09 8.53
N VAL A 130 24.07 31.88 8.73
CA VAL A 130 23.05 32.10 7.71
C VAL A 130 23.33 33.50 7.16
N PRO A 131 23.67 33.64 5.87
CA PRO A 131 23.98 34.94 5.30
C PRO A 131 22.79 35.85 5.57
N PRO A 132 23.01 37.10 6.03
CA PRO A 132 21.92 38.01 6.31
C PRO A 132 21.13 38.22 5.01
N VAL A 133 19.91 37.67 4.97
CA VAL A 133 19.02 37.84 3.82
C VAL A 133 18.60 39.30 3.78
N LEU A 134 19.05 40.02 2.75
CA LEU A 134 18.74 41.44 2.65
C LEU A 134 17.27 41.61 2.29
N PRO A 135 16.54 42.58 2.90
CA PRO A 135 15.17 42.87 2.51
C PRO A 135 14.99 43.20 1.01
N SER A 136 16.06 43.56 0.31
CA SER A 136 16.08 43.73 -1.16
C SER A 136 16.02 42.40 -1.91
N GLU A 137 16.70 41.35 -1.44
CA GLU A 137 16.68 40.01 -2.06
C GLU A 137 15.29 39.38 -1.96
N ILE A 138 14.65 39.53 -0.80
CA ILE A 138 13.27 39.06 -0.57
C ILE A 138 12.31 39.77 -1.53
N ARG A 139 12.42 41.10 -1.64
CA ARG A 139 11.59 41.90 -2.56
C ARG A 139 11.82 41.52 -4.02
N HIS A 140 13.08 41.30 -4.40
CA HIS A 140 13.42 40.88 -5.75
C HIS A 140 12.83 39.51 -6.08
N ALA A 141 12.99 38.53 -5.19
CA ALA A 141 12.43 37.19 -5.37
C ALA A 141 10.91 37.22 -5.52
N ILE A 142 10.20 37.96 -4.66
CA ILE A 142 8.74 38.14 -4.74
C ILE A 142 8.34 38.82 -6.06
N SER A 143 9.09 39.84 -6.50
CA SER A 143 8.82 40.53 -7.77
C SER A 143 9.13 39.68 -9.01
N SER A 144 10.06 38.73 -8.89
CA SER A 144 10.48 37.85 -9.99
C SER A 144 9.49 36.72 -10.25
N VAL A 145 8.57 36.44 -9.32
CA VAL A 145 7.53 35.43 -9.53
C VAL A 145 6.45 36.04 -10.43
N LYS A 146 6.40 35.61 -11.70
CA LYS A 146 5.37 36.02 -12.66
C LYS A 146 3.98 35.61 -12.13
N ASN A 147 3.10 36.57 -11.86
CA ASN A 147 1.72 36.32 -11.46
C ASN A 147 0.96 35.60 -12.60
N ARG A 148 0.65 34.30 -12.43
CA ARG A 148 -0.31 33.58 -13.29
C ARG A 148 -1.75 33.93 -12.89
N THR A 149 -2.13 35.21 -12.97
CA THR A 149 -3.50 35.63 -12.66
C THR A 149 -4.09 36.59 -13.68
N GLU A 150 -3.59 36.56 -14.92
CA GLU A 150 -4.19 37.25 -16.07
C GLU A 150 -4.10 36.39 -17.34
N GLN A 151 -4.81 35.26 -17.38
CA GLN A 151 -5.27 34.62 -18.64
C GLN A 151 -6.64 33.94 -18.47
N VAL A 152 -7.51 34.47 -17.59
CA VAL A 152 -8.95 34.17 -17.63
C VAL A 152 -9.74 35.48 -17.62
N ARG A 153 -9.48 36.36 -18.60
CA ARG A 153 -10.46 37.29 -19.15
C ARG A 153 -9.91 37.98 -20.39
N ALA A 154 -10.41 37.55 -21.55
CA ALA A 154 -10.60 38.27 -22.81
C ALA A 154 -10.20 37.38 -24.00
N GLY A 155 -11.20 37.04 -24.82
CA GLY A 155 -11.09 36.24 -26.03
C GLY A 155 -12.13 35.15 -26.07
#